data_AF-A0A1V6GJ59-F1
#
_entry.id   AF-A0A1V6GJ59-F1
#
_cell.length_a   1.000
_cell.length_b   1.000
_cell.length_c   1.000
_cell.angle_alpha   90.00
_cell.angle_beta   90.00
_cell.angle_gamma   90.00
#
_symmetry.space_group_name_H-M   'P 1'
#
loop_
_entity.id
_entity.type
_entity.pdbx_description
1 polymer ?
#
loop_
_entity_poly.entity_id
_entity_poly.type
_entity_poly.pdbx_seq_one_letter_code
_entity_poly.pdbx_strand_id
1 'polypeptide(L)'
;MDLIREMWKHAFAWTAFRDAEGCAREAARLAADGDAGGGLVMRMLVQGLIVSYALPFRQRRTVRLGEDIVDPGRLTLHRRLLELRDRAVTHRDPVAGEGFDNSVEIVRGPGGWLPVTPPAFLDVRECAEAASLAADLSAECGRRLDGLAETVGGFRDLSTGAVSVRPVQEGGRTRYVIEPRATEE
;
A
#
# COMPACT_ATOMS: atom_id res chain seq x y z
N MET A 1 12.34 18.29 -6.69
CA MET A 1 11.29 17.25 -6.64
C MET A 1 10.12 17.82 -5.84
N ASP A 2 8.88 17.57 -6.24
CA ASP A 2 7.68 18.14 -5.58
C ASP A 2 7.51 17.48 -4.19
N LEU A 3 7.78 18.24 -3.13
CA LEU A 3 7.81 17.77 -1.74
C LEU A 3 6.47 17.13 -1.32
N ILE A 4 5.36 17.75 -1.72
CA ILE A 4 4.01 17.25 -1.46
C ILE A 4 3.80 15.90 -2.14
N ARG A 5 4.31 15.74 -3.37
CA ARG A 5 4.22 14.47 -4.10
C ARG A 5 5.01 13.36 -3.41
N GLU A 6 6.19 13.68 -2.88
CA GLU A 6 7.00 12.69 -2.17
C GLU A 6 6.35 12.29 -0.84
N MET A 7 5.73 13.23 -0.12
CA MET A 7 4.91 12.93 1.05
C MET A 7 3.75 11.99 0.70
N TRP A 8 2.98 12.30 -0.35
CA TRP A 8 1.87 11.44 -0.78
C TRP A 8 2.33 10.03 -1.15
N LYS A 9 3.46 9.93 -1.85
CA LYS A 9 4.07 8.64 -2.21
C LYS A 9 4.38 7.81 -0.96
N HIS A 10 5.03 8.38 0.05
CA HIS A 10 5.35 7.65 1.28
C HIS A 10 4.14 7.40 2.18
N ALA A 11 3.17 8.30 2.22
CA ALA A 11 1.92 8.13 2.99
C ALA A 11 1.08 6.98 2.42
N PHE A 12 0.94 6.95 1.10
CA PHE A 12 0.26 5.85 0.43
C PHE A 12 0.99 4.52 0.62
N ALA A 13 2.32 4.51 0.48
CA ALA A 13 3.11 3.31 0.71
C ALA A 13 2.99 2.80 2.15
N TRP A 14 3.03 3.70 3.13
CA TRP A 14 2.85 3.39 4.55
C TRP A 14 1.51 2.70 4.82
N THR A 15 0.40 3.24 4.32
CA THR A 15 -0.92 2.61 4.50
C THR A 15 -0.98 1.23 3.84
N ALA A 16 -0.49 1.12 2.60
CA ALA A 16 -0.53 -0.13 1.83
C ALA A 16 0.29 -1.25 2.51
N PHE A 17 1.45 -0.92 3.06
CA PHE A 17 2.25 -1.90 3.81
C PHE A 17 1.62 -2.30 5.14
N ARG A 18 0.88 -1.41 5.82
CA ARG A 18 0.11 -1.79 7.02
C ARG A 18 -1.03 -2.76 6.70
N ASP A 19 -1.73 -2.53 5.58
CA ASP A 19 -2.78 -3.44 5.13
C ASP A 19 -2.21 -4.82 4.76
N ALA A 20 -1.06 -4.82 4.05
CA ALA A 20 -0.34 -6.03 3.72
C ALA A 20 0.10 -6.79 4.98
N GLU A 21 0.67 -6.10 5.96
CA GLU A 21 1.05 -6.68 7.25
C GLU A 21 -0.14 -7.31 7.97
N GLY A 22 -1.27 -6.59 8.06
CA GLY A 22 -2.48 -7.08 8.70
C GLY A 22 -3.00 -8.37 8.03
N CYS A 23 -3.07 -8.37 6.70
CA CYS A 23 -3.46 -9.55 5.93
C CYS A 23 -2.50 -10.73 6.15
N ALA A 24 -1.19 -10.48 6.14
CA ALA A 24 -0.17 -11.51 6.32
C ALA A 24 -0.20 -12.14 7.72
N ARG A 25 -0.38 -11.33 8.76
CA ARG A 25 -0.49 -11.81 10.15
C ARG A 25 -1.72 -12.69 10.34
N GLU A 26 -2.87 -12.25 9.81
CA GLU A 26 -4.10 -13.02 9.93
C GLU A 26 -4.04 -14.31 9.10
N ALA A 27 -3.44 -14.26 7.91
CA ALA A 27 -3.19 -15.46 7.11
C ALA A 27 -2.26 -16.46 7.83
N ALA A 28 -1.19 -15.98 8.47
CA ALA A 28 -0.30 -16.83 9.26
C ALA A 28 -1.02 -17.46 10.46
N ARG A 29 -1.90 -16.70 11.13
CA ARG A 29 -2.73 -17.18 12.24
C ARG A 29 -3.67 -18.31 11.80
N LEU A 30 -4.43 -18.10 10.73
CA LEU A 30 -5.36 -19.11 10.20
C LEU A 30 -4.63 -20.38 9.75
N ALA A 31 -3.48 -20.22 9.11
CA ALA A 31 -2.68 -21.34 8.65
C ALA A 31 -2.08 -22.15 9.82
N ALA A 32 -1.74 -21.50 10.94
CA ALA A 32 -1.32 -22.17 12.18
C ALA A 32 -2.48 -22.91 12.87
N ASP A 33 -3.72 -22.41 12.75
CA ASP A 33 -4.94 -23.03 13.28
C ASP A 33 -5.44 -24.22 12.43
N GLY A 34 -4.72 -24.59 11.38
CA GLY A 34 -5.02 -25.77 10.53
C GLY A 34 -5.78 -25.46 9.24
N ASP A 35 -6.09 -24.19 8.94
CA ASP A 35 -6.59 -23.77 7.61
C ASP A 35 -5.39 -23.57 6.67
N ALA A 36 -4.79 -24.67 6.22
CA ALA A 36 -3.59 -24.70 5.38
C ALA A 36 -3.85 -24.24 3.92
N GLY A 37 -4.45 -23.05 3.74
CA GLY A 37 -4.57 -22.37 2.44
C GLY A 37 -5.80 -22.75 1.60
N GLY A 38 -6.76 -23.47 2.18
CA GLY A 38 -7.92 -23.97 1.45
C GLY A 38 -9.10 -23.00 1.45
N GLY A 39 -9.39 -22.40 2.62
CA GLY A 39 -10.59 -21.62 2.88
C GLY A 39 -10.66 -20.30 2.11
N LEU A 40 -11.89 -19.84 1.84
CA LEU A 40 -12.15 -18.56 1.17
C LEU A 40 -11.48 -17.38 1.89
N VAL A 41 -11.55 -17.35 3.22
CA VAL A 41 -10.96 -16.29 4.05
C VAL A 41 -9.44 -16.24 3.87
N MET A 42 -8.75 -17.38 3.97
CA MET A 42 -7.31 -17.47 3.75
C MET A 42 -6.91 -16.98 2.35
N ARG A 43 -7.67 -17.35 1.32
CA ARG A 43 -7.44 -16.86 -0.06
C ARG A 43 -7.62 -15.35 -0.17
N MET A 44 -8.66 -14.78 0.44
CA MET A 44 -8.88 -13.33 0.44
C MET A 44 -7.77 -12.58 1.17
N LEU A 45 -7.28 -13.12 2.29
CA LEU A 45 -6.18 -12.52 3.04
C LEU A 45 -4.86 -12.56 2.26
N VAL A 46 -4.50 -13.72 1.69
CA VAL A 46 -3.28 -13.84 0.87
C VAL A 46 -3.37 -12.91 -0.35
N GLN A 47 -4.55 -12.80 -0.96
CA GLN A 47 -4.77 -11.88 -2.06
C GLN A 47 -4.64 -10.40 -1.63
N GLY A 48 -5.27 -10.01 -0.52
CA GLY A 48 -5.16 -8.67 0.05
C GLY A 48 -3.72 -8.30 0.38
N LEU A 49 -2.97 -9.23 0.98
CA LEU A 49 -1.52 -9.11 1.18
C LEU A 49 -0.79 -8.81 -0.13
N ILE A 50 -0.96 -9.67 -1.14
CA ILE A 50 -0.22 -9.58 -2.40
C ILE A 50 -0.50 -8.25 -3.11
N VAL A 51 -1.78 -7.84 -3.17
CA VAL A 51 -2.15 -6.59 -3.82
C VAL A 51 -1.63 -5.38 -3.05
N SER A 52 -1.94 -5.29 -1.75
CA SER A 52 -1.54 -4.15 -0.93
C SER A 52 -0.02 -4.00 -0.86
N TYR A 53 0.71 -5.11 -0.79
CA TYR A 53 2.17 -5.11 -0.84
C TYR A 53 2.73 -4.58 -2.16
N ALA A 54 2.19 -5.04 -3.29
CA ALA A 54 2.73 -4.71 -4.60
C ALA A 54 2.32 -3.31 -5.08
N LEU A 55 1.22 -2.75 -4.55
CA LEU A 55 0.66 -1.46 -4.97
C LEU A 55 1.72 -0.35 -5.04
N PRO A 56 2.54 -0.07 -4.00
CA PRO A 56 3.55 0.99 -4.04
C PRO A 56 4.61 0.83 -5.13
N PHE A 57 4.95 -0.41 -5.50
CA PHE A 57 5.98 -0.73 -6.50
C PHE A 57 5.44 -0.80 -7.93
N ARG A 58 4.14 -1.04 -8.10
CA ARG A 58 3.49 -1.20 -9.42
C ARG A 58 2.73 0.05 -9.88
N GLN A 59 2.80 1.17 -9.16
CA GLN A 59 2.19 2.43 -9.59
C GLN A 59 2.84 3.06 -10.84
N ARG A 60 2.24 4.16 -11.32
CA ARG A 60 2.82 5.04 -12.35
C ARG A 60 4.17 5.60 -11.88
N ARG A 61 5.12 5.75 -12.81
CA ARG A 61 6.53 6.14 -12.53
C ARG A 61 6.68 7.37 -11.62
N THR A 62 5.75 8.31 -11.69
CA THR A 62 5.80 9.57 -10.92
C THR A 62 5.52 9.42 -9.42
N VAL A 63 4.91 8.32 -8.99
CA VAL A 63 4.53 8.05 -7.59
C VAL A 63 4.98 6.66 -7.12
N ARG A 64 5.58 5.87 -8.01
CA ARG A 64 6.14 4.56 -7.71
C ARG A 64 7.25 4.65 -6.66
N LEU A 65 7.19 3.77 -5.68
CA LEU A 65 8.25 3.57 -4.69
C LEU A 65 9.43 2.84 -5.32
N GLY A 66 10.65 3.29 -5.00
CA GLY A 66 11.86 2.60 -5.43
C GLY A 66 12.04 1.30 -4.66
N GLU A 67 12.65 0.29 -5.28
CA GLU A 67 12.97 -0.99 -4.64
C GLU A 67 14.24 -0.90 -3.77
N ASP A 68 14.93 0.25 -3.77
CA ASP A 68 16.14 0.53 -2.96
C ASP A 68 15.88 0.48 -1.45
N ILE A 69 14.63 0.59 -1.03
CA ILE A 69 14.22 0.51 0.37
C ILE A 69 14.06 -0.94 0.87
N VAL A 70 14.09 -1.91 -0.05
CA VAL A 70 13.91 -3.33 0.28
C VAL A 70 15.25 -3.92 0.69
N ASP A 71 15.28 -4.56 1.86
CA ASP A 71 16.47 -5.27 2.33
C ASP A 71 16.96 -6.28 1.27
N PRO A 72 18.24 -6.21 0.83
CA PRO A 72 18.84 -7.18 -0.09
C PRO A 72 18.60 -8.64 0.30
N GLY A 73 18.60 -8.96 1.60
CA GLY A 73 18.37 -10.30 2.13
C GLY A 73 16.94 -10.82 1.89
N ARG A 74 16.00 -9.95 1.52
CA ARG A 74 14.56 -10.25 1.36
C ARG A 74 14.06 -10.07 -0.07
N LEU A 75 14.95 -9.79 -1.03
CA LEU A 75 14.60 -9.55 -2.43
C LEU A 75 13.91 -10.76 -3.09
N THR A 76 14.24 -11.97 -2.67
CA THR A 76 13.57 -13.19 -3.19
C THR A 76 12.07 -13.17 -2.89
N LEU A 77 11.70 -12.90 -1.64
CA LEU A 77 10.30 -12.79 -1.23
C LEU A 77 9.62 -11.58 -1.88
N HIS A 78 10.29 -10.43 -1.93
CA HIS A 78 9.79 -9.24 -2.62
C HIS A 78 9.41 -9.54 -4.08
N ARG A 79 10.33 -10.13 -4.85
CA ARG A 79 10.09 -10.50 -6.25
C ARG A 79 8.96 -11.50 -6.38
N ARG A 80 8.91 -12.51 -5.52
CA ARG A 80 7.82 -13.49 -5.49
C ARG A 80 6.47 -12.82 -5.28
N LEU A 81 6.35 -11.89 -4.33
CA LEU A 81 5.10 -11.15 -4.08
C LEU A 81 4.67 -10.31 -5.29
N LEU A 82 5.61 -9.65 -5.96
CA LEU A 82 5.32 -8.90 -7.20
C LEU A 82 4.88 -9.82 -8.34
N GLU A 83 5.54 -10.96 -8.53
CA GLU A 83 5.17 -11.97 -9.54
C GLU A 83 3.78 -12.55 -9.27
N LEU A 84 3.48 -12.88 -8.01
CA LEU A 84 2.16 -13.36 -7.60
C LEU A 84 1.08 -12.30 -7.89
N ARG A 85 1.35 -11.02 -7.63
CA ARG A 85 0.41 -9.94 -7.97
C ARG A 85 0.17 -9.86 -9.46
N ASP A 86 1.21 -9.94 -10.29
CA ASP A 86 1.06 -9.81 -11.74
C ASP A 86 0.28 -10.99 -12.34
N ARG A 87 0.36 -12.17 -11.73
CA ARG A 87 -0.53 -13.30 -12.04
C ARG A 87 -1.94 -13.08 -11.53
N ALA A 88 -2.10 -12.46 -10.35
CA ALA A 88 -3.39 -12.28 -9.69
C ALA A 88 -4.27 -11.15 -10.28
N VAL A 89 -3.64 -10.16 -10.91
CA VAL A 89 -4.32 -9.00 -11.53
C VAL A 89 -4.40 -9.18 -13.06
N THR A 90 -4.50 -10.41 -13.56
CA THR A 90 -4.66 -10.66 -15.00
C THR A 90 -5.81 -9.83 -15.57
N HIS A 91 -5.47 -8.97 -16.53
CA HIS A 91 -6.37 -8.09 -17.26
C HIS A 91 -7.41 -8.90 -18.04
N ARG A 92 -8.55 -9.22 -17.43
CA ARG A 92 -9.77 -9.56 -18.18
C ARG A 92 -10.71 -8.36 -18.17
N ASP A 93 -11.31 -8.11 -19.32
CA ASP A 93 -12.42 -7.16 -19.42
C ASP A 93 -13.57 -7.71 -18.57
N PRO A 94 -14.16 -6.90 -17.67
CA PRO A 94 -15.24 -7.36 -16.80
C PRO A 94 -16.43 -7.80 -17.62
N VAL A 95 -16.92 -9.01 -17.35
CA VAL A 95 -18.19 -9.51 -17.88
C VAL A 95 -19.32 -9.05 -16.94
N ALA A 96 -20.49 -8.76 -17.51
CA ALA A 96 -21.63 -8.26 -16.74
C ALA A 96 -22.02 -9.25 -15.61
N GLY A 97 -21.95 -8.78 -14.35
CA GLY A 97 -22.25 -9.58 -13.15
C GLY A 97 -21.07 -9.78 -12.19
N GLU A 98 -19.89 -9.27 -12.54
CA GLU A 98 -18.65 -9.35 -11.74
C GLU A 98 -18.40 -8.10 -10.90
N GLY A 99 -17.74 -8.26 -9.75
CA GLY A 99 -17.28 -7.18 -8.89
C GLY A 99 -15.76 -7.18 -8.76
N PHE A 100 -15.17 -6.01 -8.47
CA PHE A 100 -13.75 -5.89 -8.15
C PHE A 100 -13.55 -5.59 -6.67
N ASP A 101 -12.66 -6.32 -6.02
CA ASP A 101 -12.06 -5.92 -4.74
C ASP A 101 -10.56 -5.74 -4.96
N ASN A 102 -10.06 -4.53 -4.73
CA ASN A 102 -8.63 -4.20 -4.89
C ASN A 102 -8.04 -4.65 -6.25
N SER A 103 -8.75 -4.40 -7.36
CA SER A 103 -8.35 -4.80 -8.73
C SER A 103 -8.36 -6.33 -9.00
N VAL A 104 -8.99 -7.11 -8.13
CA VAL A 104 -9.17 -8.55 -8.29
C VAL A 104 -10.62 -8.82 -8.67
N GLU A 105 -10.81 -9.59 -9.74
CA GLU A 105 -12.12 -10.01 -10.20
C GLU A 105 -12.71 -11.05 -9.24
N ILE A 106 -13.93 -10.82 -8.80
CA ILE A 106 -14.68 -11.71 -7.92
C ILE A 106 -16.00 -12.08 -8.61
N VAL A 107 -16.26 -13.38 -8.71
CA VAL A 107 -17.49 -13.96 -9.27
C VAL A 107 -18.37 -14.54 -8.17
N ARG A 108 -19.68 -14.52 -8.40
CA ARG A 108 -20.65 -15.16 -7.51
C ARG A 108 -20.85 -16.62 -7.91
N GLY A 109 -20.34 -17.55 -7.10
CA GLY A 109 -20.54 -18.99 -7.24
C GLY A 109 -21.60 -19.56 -6.29
N PRO A 110 -21.86 -20.88 -6.36
CA PRO A 110 -22.84 -21.58 -5.49
C PRO A 110 -22.56 -21.49 -3.99
N GLY A 111 -21.32 -21.14 -3.60
CA GLY A 111 -20.88 -20.97 -2.21
C GLY A 111 -20.64 -19.52 -1.78
N GLY A 112 -21.04 -18.53 -2.59
CA GLY A 112 -20.79 -17.11 -2.33
C GLY A 112 -19.80 -16.48 -3.32
N TRP A 113 -19.19 -15.37 -2.92
CA TRP A 113 -18.22 -14.63 -3.72
C TRP A 113 -16.86 -15.33 -3.72
N LEU A 114 -16.28 -15.56 -4.91
CA LEU A 114 -15.02 -16.26 -5.10
C LEU A 114 -14.10 -15.45 -6.02
N PRO A 115 -12.81 -15.27 -5.69
CA PRO A 115 -11.86 -14.68 -6.61
C PRO A 115 -11.69 -15.59 -7.84
N VAL A 116 -11.67 -14.99 -9.03
CA VAL A 116 -11.54 -15.71 -10.31
C VAL A 116 -10.10 -16.14 -10.57
N THR A 117 -9.13 -15.44 -9.99
CA THR A 117 -7.73 -15.71 -10.22
C THR A 117 -7.29 -17.00 -9.53
N PRO A 118 -6.39 -17.81 -10.13
CA PRO A 118 -5.85 -18.99 -9.48
C PRO A 118 -5.33 -18.64 -8.09
N PRO A 119 -5.62 -19.46 -7.06
CA PRO A 119 -5.22 -19.14 -5.70
C PRO A 119 -3.71 -18.98 -5.63
N ALA A 120 -3.25 -17.76 -5.33
CA ALA A 120 -1.88 -17.55 -4.90
C ALA A 120 -1.73 -18.21 -3.53
N PHE A 121 -0.72 -19.05 -3.37
CA PHE A 121 -0.44 -19.73 -2.12
C PHE A 121 0.87 -19.22 -1.54
N LEU A 122 0.81 -18.86 -0.27
CA LEU A 122 1.94 -18.61 0.60
C LEU A 122 1.81 -19.58 1.77
N ASP A 123 2.89 -20.27 2.11
CA ASP A 123 2.90 -21.10 3.31
C ASP A 123 2.96 -20.23 4.59
N VAL A 124 2.81 -20.86 5.76
CA VAL A 124 2.83 -20.17 7.07
C VAL A 124 4.09 -19.32 7.24
N ARG A 125 5.25 -19.86 6.82
CA ARG A 125 6.54 -19.19 6.94
C ARG A 125 6.60 -18.00 6.00
N GLU A 126 6.13 -18.14 4.77
CA GLU A 126 6.06 -17.04 3.80
C GLU A 126 5.10 -15.94 4.25
N CYS A 127 3.97 -16.28 4.87
CA CYS A 127 3.07 -15.30 5.48
C CYS A 127 3.76 -14.54 6.63
N ALA A 128 4.47 -15.24 7.52
CA ALA A 128 5.21 -14.60 8.61
C ALA A 128 6.36 -13.72 8.09
N GLU A 129 7.11 -14.19 7.11
CA GLU A 129 8.17 -13.43 6.45
C GLU A 129 7.58 -12.22 5.69
N ALA A 130 6.42 -12.34 5.06
CA ALA A 130 5.76 -11.23 4.38
C ALA A 130 5.24 -10.18 5.38
N ALA A 131 4.71 -10.61 6.53
CA ALA A 131 4.28 -9.71 7.60
C ALA A 131 5.45 -8.88 8.13
N SER A 132 6.58 -9.52 8.41
CA SER A 132 7.79 -8.82 8.84
C SER A 132 8.32 -7.87 7.76
N LEU A 133 8.24 -8.24 6.47
CA LEU A 133 8.73 -7.40 5.38
C LEU A 133 7.87 -6.16 5.22
N ALA A 134 6.55 -6.33 5.28
CA ALA A 134 5.59 -5.24 5.23
C ALA A 134 5.75 -4.30 6.44
N ALA A 135 5.98 -4.84 7.64
CA ALA A 135 6.23 -4.05 8.84
C ALA A 135 7.49 -3.17 8.71
N ASP A 136 8.60 -3.74 8.23
CA ASP A 136 9.86 -3.01 8.06
C ASP A 136 9.72 -1.88 7.01
N LEU A 137 9.04 -2.16 5.90
CA LEU A 137 8.78 -1.19 4.84
C LEU A 137 7.82 -0.08 5.28
N SER A 138 6.80 -0.42 6.07
CA SER A 138 5.91 0.54 6.71
C SER A 138 6.71 1.46 7.64
N ALA A 139 7.57 0.90 8.49
CA ALA A 139 8.40 1.69 9.40
C ALA A 139 9.37 2.63 8.65
N GLU A 140 9.98 2.16 7.55
CA GLU A 140 10.83 2.99 6.68
C GLU A 140 10.04 4.11 6.02
N CYS A 141 8.84 3.84 5.49
CA CYS A 141 7.99 4.88 4.92
C CYS A 141 7.56 5.90 5.99
N GLY A 142 7.28 5.44 7.22
CA GLY A 142 6.99 6.31 8.36
C GLY A 142 8.16 7.25 8.67
N ARG A 143 9.39 6.73 8.80
CA ARG A 143 10.58 7.56 9.02
C ARG A 143 10.79 8.62 7.93
N ARG A 144 10.56 8.23 6.66
CA ARG A 144 10.66 9.18 5.54
C ARG A 144 9.58 10.25 5.59
N LEU A 145 8.36 9.90 5.99
CA LEU A 145 7.30 10.88 6.20
C LEU A 145 7.64 11.86 7.30
N ASP A 146 8.15 11.38 8.42
CA ASP A 146 8.56 12.23 9.55
C ASP A 146 9.67 13.21 9.10
N GLY A 147 10.71 12.72 8.42
CA GLY A 147 11.78 13.57 7.89
C GLY A 147 11.30 14.56 6.83
N LEU A 148 10.34 14.19 5.99
CA LEU A 148 9.70 15.11 5.04
C LEU A 148 8.87 16.17 5.77
N ALA A 149 8.12 15.79 6.80
CA ALA A 149 7.32 16.70 7.62
C ALA A 149 8.20 17.71 8.38
N GLU A 150 9.37 17.27 8.89
CA GLU A 150 10.39 18.13 9.47
C GLU A 150 10.98 19.10 8.43
N THR A 151 11.26 18.61 7.22
CA THR A 151 11.80 19.43 6.11
C THR A 151 10.81 20.50 5.65
N VAL A 152 9.51 20.24 5.72
CA VAL A 152 8.46 21.23 5.45
C VAL A 152 8.46 22.34 6.53
N GLY A 153 9.07 22.11 7.70
CA GLY A 153 9.25 23.10 8.77
C GLY A 153 7.95 23.60 9.43
N GLY A 154 6.79 23.27 8.86
CA GLY A 154 5.53 23.94 9.16
C GLY A 154 4.34 23.01 9.43
N PHE A 155 4.52 21.69 9.57
CA PHE A 155 3.35 20.85 9.96
C PHE A 155 2.91 21.12 11.40
N ARG A 156 3.86 21.42 12.29
CA ARG A 156 3.58 21.90 13.64
C ARG A 156 2.84 23.23 13.60
N ASP A 157 3.25 24.14 12.72
CA ASP A 157 2.61 25.45 12.53
C ASP A 157 1.24 25.33 11.85
N LEU A 158 1.03 24.35 10.97
CA LEU A 158 -0.27 24.03 10.37
C LEU A 158 -1.23 23.47 11.42
N SER A 159 -0.74 22.55 12.27
CA SER A 159 -1.54 21.94 13.34
C SER A 159 -1.87 22.91 14.47
N THR A 160 -1.00 23.89 14.74
CA THR A 160 -1.23 24.95 15.74
C THR A 160 -1.94 26.17 15.14
N GLY A 161 -2.09 26.22 13.82
CA GLY A 161 -2.70 27.35 13.11
C GLY A 161 -1.81 28.59 12.98
N ALA A 162 -0.51 28.47 13.24
CA ALA A 162 0.50 29.51 13.09
C ALA A 162 0.85 29.83 11.62
N VAL A 163 0.51 28.96 10.67
CA VAL A 163 0.61 29.23 9.22
C VAL A 163 -0.70 28.92 8.50
N SER A 164 -0.92 29.59 7.38
CA SER A 164 -2.06 29.35 6.47
C SER A 164 -1.57 28.81 5.12
N VAL A 165 -2.37 27.92 4.52
CA VAL A 165 -2.12 27.42 3.16
C VAL A 165 -3.14 28.04 2.23
N ARG A 166 -2.67 28.73 1.18
CA ARG A 166 -3.54 29.25 0.13
C ARG A 166 -3.15 28.71 -1.25
N PRO A 167 -4.12 28.32 -2.08
CA PRO A 167 -3.86 28.01 -3.49
C PRO A 167 -3.60 29.32 -4.25
N VAL A 168 -2.58 29.30 -5.10
CA VAL A 168 -2.18 30.41 -5.98
C VAL A 168 -2.14 29.88 -7.40
N GLN A 169 -2.74 30.63 -8.33
CA GLN A 169 -2.69 30.30 -9.75
C GLN A 169 -1.44 30.92 -10.37
N GLU A 170 -0.53 30.08 -10.85
CA GLU A 170 0.73 30.52 -11.47
C GLU A 170 0.94 29.72 -12.77
N GLY A 171 0.91 30.41 -13.92
CA GLY A 171 1.10 29.78 -15.23
C GLY A 171 0.08 28.69 -15.59
N GLY A 172 -1.17 28.81 -15.14
CA GLY A 172 -2.22 27.81 -15.39
C GLY A 172 -2.11 26.55 -14.53
N ARG A 173 -1.28 26.57 -13.48
CA ARG A 173 -1.18 25.50 -12.48
C ARG A 173 -1.49 26.05 -11.09
N THR A 174 -2.17 25.24 -10.29
CA THR A 174 -2.37 25.52 -8.87
C THR A 174 -1.09 25.18 -8.10
N ARG A 175 -0.51 26.18 -7.44
CA ARG A 175 0.58 26.03 -6.47
C ARG A 175 0.06 26.36 -5.08
N TYR A 176 0.45 25.60 -4.06
CA TYR A 176 0.11 25.90 -2.67
C TYR A 176 1.26 26.66 -2.02
N VAL A 177 0.94 27.82 -1.43
CA VAL A 177 1.90 28.65 -0.69
C VAL A 177 1.55 28.57 0.80
N ILE A 178 2.58 28.37 1.63
CA ILE A 178 2.48 28.34 3.08
C ILE A 178 3.00 29.69 3.59
N GLU A 179 2.17 30.44 4.32
CA GLU A 179 2.50 31.78 4.83
C GLU A 179 2.23 31.82 6.35
N PRO A 180 3.10 32.47 7.16
CA PRO A 180 2.81 32.75 8.57
C PRO A 180 1.49 33.50 8.71
N ARG A 181 0.66 33.10 9.67
CA ARG A 181 -0.54 33.86 10.03
C ARG A 181 -0.07 35.10 10.80
N ALA A 182 -0.51 36.28 10.38
CA ALA A 182 -0.28 37.49 11.15
C ALA A 182 -0.87 37.28 12.56
N THR A 183 -0.05 37.46 13.59
CA THR A 183 -0.54 37.57 14.97
C THR A 183 -1.45 38.79 15.01
N GLU A 184 -2.75 38.57 15.21
CA GLU A 184 -3.66 39.63 15.61
C GLU A 184 -3.18 40.12 16.98
N GLU A 185 -2.67 41.36 17.04
CA GLU A 185 -2.39 42.10 18.28
C GLU A 185 -3.69 42.48 18.98
#